data_AF-A0A2R4BQD0-F1
#
_entry.id   AF-A0A2R4BQD0-F1
#
_cell.length_a   1.000
_cell.length_b   1.000
_cell.length_c   1.000
_cell.angle_alpha   90.00
_cell.angle_beta   90.00
_cell.angle_gamma   90.00
#
_symmetry.space_group_name_H-M   'P 1'
#
loop_
_entity.id
_entity.type
_entity.pdbx_description
1 polymer ?
#
loop_
_entity_poly.entity_id
_entity_poly.type
_entity_poly.pdbx_seq_one_letter_code
_entity_poly.pdbx_strand_id
1 'polypeptide(L)'
;MMSTSYVAGPWGHDRRIIFADGAAIAEVFSGACRNLAEADATERLIAAAPDLFEAARVAEALLTRQRFHADKFSPEGALLLALRKAIAKVEGGSV
;
A
#
# COMPACT_ATOMS: atom_id res chain seq x y z
N MET A 1 -16.31 32.51 5.10
CA MET A 1 -16.62 31.37 6.00
C MET A 1 -16.77 30.15 5.10
N MET A 2 -15.79 29.24 5.07
CA MET A 2 -15.85 28.06 4.21
C MET A 2 -16.84 27.06 4.81
N SER A 3 -17.93 26.80 4.07
CA SER A 3 -18.86 25.71 4.37
C SER A 3 -18.16 24.39 4.07
N THR A 4 -17.90 23.58 5.10
CA THR A 4 -17.59 22.16 4.91
C THR A 4 -18.87 21.47 4.47
N SER A 5 -19.12 21.41 3.17
CA SER A 5 -20.16 20.56 2.62
C SER A 5 -19.81 19.11 2.94
N TYR A 6 -20.37 18.57 4.02
CA TYR A 6 -20.38 17.15 4.28
C TYR A 6 -21.09 16.47 3.10
N VAL A 7 -20.32 15.84 2.23
CA VAL A 7 -20.87 14.96 1.19
C VAL A 7 -20.99 13.59 1.83
N ALA A 8 -22.21 13.23 2.24
CA ALA A 8 -22.54 11.83 2.52
C ALA A 8 -22.40 11.06 1.19
N GLY A 9 -21.20 10.56 0.90
CA GLY A 9 -21.03 9.53 -0.10
C GLY A 9 -21.73 8.26 0.38
N PRO A 10 -22.11 7.34 -0.51
CA PRO A 10 -22.44 5.99 -0.09
C PRO A 10 -21.12 5.36 0.42
N TRP A 11 -20.85 5.51 1.72
CA TRP A 11 -19.81 4.76 2.40
C TRP A 11 -20.27 3.31 2.45
N GLY A 12 -20.05 2.61 1.34
CA GLY A 12 -20.16 1.15 1.28
C GLY A 12 -19.15 0.61 2.26
N HIS A 13 -19.63 0.19 3.43
CA HIS A 13 -18.83 -0.47 4.43
C HIS A 13 -19.36 -1.88 4.58
N ASP A 14 -18.44 -2.83 4.61
CA ASP A 14 -18.74 -4.21 4.92
C ASP A 14 -18.58 -4.41 6.43
N ARG A 15 -19.39 -5.30 7.00
CA ARG A 15 -19.40 -5.56 8.45
C ARG A 15 -19.32 -7.06 8.74
N ARG A 16 -18.56 -7.42 9.78
CA ARG A 16 -18.49 -8.80 10.30
C ARG A 16 -18.76 -8.78 11.79
N ILE A 17 -19.69 -9.62 12.22
CA ILE A 17 -19.97 -9.85 13.64
C ILE A 17 -19.15 -11.06 14.09
N ILE A 18 -18.42 -10.91 15.19
CA ILE A 18 -17.68 -11.97 15.84
C ILE A 18 -18.52 -12.52 16.99
N PHE A 19 -18.73 -13.82 16.98
CA PHE A 19 -19.46 -14.53 18.03
C PHE A 19 -18.49 -15.33 18.90
N ALA A 20 -18.76 -15.38 20.20
CA ALA A 20 -18.17 -16.34 21.13
C ALA A 20 -19.29 -16.86 22.05
N ASP A 21 -19.32 -18.17 22.30
CA ASP A 21 -20.33 -18.84 23.13
C ASP A 21 -21.79 -18.48 22.77
N GLY A 22 -22.07 -18.33 21.47
CA GLY A 22 -23.41 -17.99 20.96
C GLY A 22 -23.82 -16.52 21.14
N ALA A 23 -22.96 -15.68 21.72
CA ALA A 23 -23.19 -14.25 21.87
C ALA A 23 -22.31 -13.44 20.90
N ALA A 24 -22.86 -12.36 20.34
CA ALA A 24 -22.06 -11.39 19.60
C ALA A 24 -21.16 -10.63 20.58
N ILE A 25 -19.85 -10.67 20.36
CA ILE A 25 -18.86 -10.04 21.25
C ILE A 25 -18.16 -8.84 20.62
N ALA A 26 -18.18 -8.73 19.28
CA ALA A 26 -17.60 -7.60 18.56
C ALA A 26 -18.20 -7.43 17.16
N GLU A 27 -18.14 -6.20 16.65
CA GLU A 27 -18.43 -5.86 15.26
C GLU A 27 -17.22 -5.19 14.62
N VAL A 28 -16.87 -5.64 13.42
CA VAL A 28 -15.75 -5.13 12.63
C VAL A 28 -16.30 -4.44 11.38
N PHE A 29 -15.79 -3.25 11.08
CA PHE A 29 -16.20 -2.43 9.94
C PHE A 29 -15.00 -2.21 9.00
N SER A 30 -15.24 -2.19 7.69
CA SER A 30 -14.19 -1.95 6.69
C SER A 30 -13.61 -0.52 6.67
N GLY A 31 -14.11 0.39 7.51
CA GLY A 31 -13.56 1.75 7.67
C GLY A 31 -13.51 2.53 6.34
N ALA A 32 -12.32 2.97 5.93
CA ALA A 32 -12.07 3.67 4.67
C ALA A 32 -11.91 2.74 3.44
N CYS A 33 -12.03 1.43 3.62
CA CYS A 33 -11.98 0.43 2.55
C CYS A 33 -13.39 0.07 2.09
N ARG A 34 -13.52 -0.31 0.81
CA ARG A 34 -14.82 -0.67 0.19
C ARG A 34 -15.42 -1.93 0.77
N ASN A 35 -14.61 -2.83 1.30
CA ASN A 35 -15.03 -4.05 1.99
C ASN A 35 -13.94 -4.56 2.94
N LEU A 36 -14.27 -5.57 3.74
CA LEU A 36 -13.34 -6.16 4.72
C LEU A 36 -12.16 -6.86 4.06
N ALA A 37 -12.32 -7.45 2.87
CA ALA A 37 -11.22 -8.10 2.17
C ALA A 37 -10.15 -7.09 1.72
N GLU A 38 -10.54 -5.89 1.29
CA GLU A 38 -9.63 -4.79 0.98
C GLU A 38 -8.94 -4.26 2.24
N ALA A 39 -9.64 -4.19 3.38
CA ALA A 39 -9.03 -3.84 4.66
C ALA A 39 -7.96 -4.86 5.09
N ASP A 40 -8.30 -6.16 5.07
CA ASP A 40 -7.36 -7.25 5.40
C ASP A 40 -6.14 -7.24 4.45
N ALA A 41 -6.34 -6.99 3.16
CA ALA A 41 -5.25 -6.91 2.19
C ALA A 41 -4.34 -5.70 2.45
N THR A 42 -4.91 -4.56 2.84
CA THR A 42 -4.17 -3.35 3.19
C THR A 42 -3.32 -3.57 4.44
N GLU A 43 -3.88 -4.23 5.46
CA GLU A 43 -3.13 -4.59 6.69
C GLU A 43 -1.93 -5.47 6.37
N ARG A 44 -2.13 -6.53 5.56
CA ARG A 44 -1.03 -7.40 5.12
C ARG A 44 0.04 -6.65 4.32
N LEU A 45 -0.37 -5.70 3.48
CA LEU A 45 0.56 -4.89 2.70
C LEU A 45 1.38 -3.94 3.59
N ILE A 46 0.74 -3.30 4.58
CA ILE A 46 1.43 -2.45 5.56
C ILE A 46 2.43 -3.28 6.37
N ALA A 47 2.03 -4.47 6.82
CA ALA A 47 2.91 -5.38 7.55
C ALA A 47 4.14 -5.82 6.71
N ALA A 48 3.96 -6.06 5.40
CA ALA A 48 5.06 -6.44 4.51
C ALA A 48 5.90 -5.25 4.01
N ALA A 49 5.45 -4.01 4.22
CA ALA A 49 6.08 -2.82 3.64
C ALA A 49 7.56 -2.63 4.01
N PRO A 50 8.01 -2.86 5.27
CA PRO A 50 9.43 -2.76 5.61
C PRO A 50 10.30 -3.74 4.83
N ASP A 51 9.87 -5.00 4.72
CA ASP A 51 10.61 -6.05 4.00
C ASP A 51 10.68 -5.74 2.50
N LEU A 52 9.57 -5.26 1.92
CA LEU A 52 9.52 -4.83 0.51
C LEU A 52 10.42 -3.61 0.24
N PHE A 53 10.51 -2.68 1.19
CA PHE A 53 11.39 -1.52 1.08
C PHE A 53 12.86 -1.93 1.08
N GLU A 54 13.27 -2.79 2.01
CA GLU A 54 14.65 -3.29 2.06
C GLU A 54 15.00 -4.11 0.82
N ALA A 55 14.10 -4.99 0.38
CA ALA A 55 14.29 -5.74 -0.87
C ALA A 55 14.46 -4.80 -2.07
N ALA A 56 13.69 -3.71 -2.14
CA ALA A 56 13.82 -2.70 -3.20
C ALA A 56 15.17 -1.98 -3.14
N ARG A 57 15.65 -1.59 -1.95
CA ARG A 57 16.98 -0.95 -1.79
C ARG A 57 18.11 -1.87 -2.24
N VAL A 58 18.07 -3.14 -1.84
CA VAL A 58 19.10 -4.13 -2.21
C VAL A 58 19.09 -4.37 -3.72
N ALA A 59 17.90 -4.51 -4.33
CA ALA A 59 17.78 -4.70 -5.77
C ALA A 59 18.28 -3.48 -6.56
N GLU A 60 17.96 -2.26 -6.14
CA GLU A 60 18.45 -1.01 -6.76
C GLU A 60 19.98 -0.97 -6.72
N ALA A 61 20.57 -1.24 -5.55
CA ALA A 61 22.02 -1.23 -5.36
C ALA A 61 22.71 -2.29 -6.23
N LEU A 62 22.12 -3.49 -6.35
CA LEU A 62 22.63 -4.56 -7.20
C LEU A 62 22.66 -4.14 -8.68
N LEU A 63 21.55 -3.61 -9.18
CA LEU A 63 21.43 -3.18 -10.58
C LEU A 63 22.38 -2.01 -10.89
N THR A 64 22.47 -1.03 -9.97
CA THR A 64 23.42 0.08 -10.08
C THR A 64 24.87 -0.43 -10.09
N ARG A 65 25.22 -1.41 -9.25
CA ARG A 65 26.55 -2.04 -9.25
C ARG A 65 26.87 -2.78 -10.55
N GLN A 66 25.86 -3.39 -11.18
CA GLN A 66 25.97 -4.02 -12.51
C GLN A 66 26.01 -3.00 -13.65
N ARG A 67 25.99 -1.70 -13.33
CA ARG A 67 26.05 -0.57 -14.28
C ARG A 67 24.86 -0.51 -15.24
N PHE A 68 23.72 -1.09 -14.88
CA PHE A 68 22.50 -0.88 -15.64
C PHE A 68 22.12 0.60 -15.63
N HIS A 69 21.62 1.07 -16.77
CA HIS A 69 21.14 2.44 -16.91
C HIS A 69 19.64 2.46 -16.70
N ALA A 70 19.18 3.45 -15.93
CA ALA A 70 17.76 3.64 -15.68
C ALA A 70 17.11 4.23 -16.94
N ASP A 71 16.44 3.39 -17.70
CA ASP A 71 15.75 3.75 -18.94
C ASP A 71 14.47 2.94 -19.11
N LYS A 72 13.63 3.31 -20.08
CA LYS A 72 12.38 2.60 -20.38
C LYS A 72 12.52 1.59 -21.52
N PHE A 73 13.73 1.43 -22.05
CA PHE A 73 13.99 0.73 -23.31
C PHE A 73 14.51 -0.70 -23.06
N SER A 74 15.00 -0.98 -21.85
CA SER A 74 15.40 -2.32 -21.40
C SER A 74 14.57 -2.77 -20.19
N PRO A 75 14.34 -4.09 -20.02
CA PRO A 75 13.71 -4.63 -18.81
C PRO A 75 14.44 -4.23 -17.52
N GLU A 76 15.77 -4.27 -17.53
CA GLU A 76 16.61 -3.95 -16.37
C GLU A 76 16.59 -2.45 -16.05
N GLY A 77 16.62 -1.60 -17.08
CA GLY A 77 16.47 -0.16 -16.90
C GLY A 77 15.09 0.21 -16.37
N ALA A 78 14.04 -0.44 -16.88
CA ALA A 78 12.67 -0.18 -16.46
C ALA A 78 12.45 -0.62 -15.00
N LEU A 79 13.04 -1.75 -14.61
CA LEU A 79 13.07 -2.21 -13.23
C LEU A 79 13.80 -1.21 -12.34
N LEU A 80 14.98 -0.72 -12.74
CA LEU A 80 15.74 0.27 -11.98
C LEU A 80 14.96 1.58 -11.78
N LEU A 81 14.24 2.05 -12.80
CA LEU A 81 13.33 3.20 -12.67
C LEU A 81 12.20 2.93 -11.67
N ALA A 82 11.57 1.75 -11.75
CA ALA A 82 10.48 1.38 -10.85
C ALA A 82 10.95 1.31 -9.38
N LEU A 83 12.13 0.73 -9.14
CA LEU A 83 12.73 0.64 -7.80
C LEU A 83 13.05 2.02 -7.24
N ARG A 84 13.71 2.88 -8.01
CA ARG A 84 14.01 4.26 -7.59
C ARG A 84 12.74 5.05 -7.28
N LYS A 85 11.70 4.90 -8.10
CA LYS A 85 10.40 5.53 -7.85
C LYS A 85 9.76 5.03 -6.55
N ALA A 86 9.82 3.72 -6.29
CA ALA A 86 9.28 3.14 -5.06
C ALA A 86 10.04 3.62 -3.81
N ILE A 87 11.37 3.63 -3.86
CA ILE A 87 12.24 4.10 -2.77
C ILE A 87 11.98 5.59 -2.49
N ALA A 88 11.98 6.44 -3.53
CA ALA A 88 11.74 7.87 -3.38
C ALA A 88 10.37 8.15 -2.74
N LYS A 89 9.34 7.39 -3.10
CA LYS A 89 8.01 7.52 -2.50
C LYS A 89 8.00 7.23 -0.99
N VAL A 90 8.82 6.29 -0.51
CA VAL A 90 8.96 5.99 0.92
C VAL A 90 9.79 7.06 1.64
N GLU A 91 10.84 7.58 0.98
CA GLU A 91 11.72 8.62 1.54
C GLU A 91 11.10 10.03 1.50
N GLY A 92 9.90 10.19 0.93
CA GLY A 92 9.22 11.49 0.81
C GLY A 92 9.73 12.35 -0.34
N GLY A 93 10.51 11.79 -1.26
CA GLY A 93 10.93 12.46 -2.49
C GLY A 93 9.82 12.49 -3.54
N SER A 94 9.67 13.62 -4.23
CA SER A 94 8.88 13.67 -5.48
C SER A 94 9.66 12.99 -6.60
N VAL A 95 8.96 12.14 -7.36
CA VAL A 95 9.49 11.45 -8.56
C VAL A 95 8.99 12.16 -9.81
#